data_AF-A0A353SAN0-F1
#
_entry.id   AF-A0A353SAN0-F1
#
_cell.length_a   1.000
_cell.length_b   1.000
_cell.length_c   1.000
_cell.angle_alpha   90.00
_cell.angle_beta   90.00
_cell.angle_gamma   90.00
#
_symmetry.space_group_name_H-M   'P 1'
#
loop_
_entity.id
_entity.type
_entity.pdbx_description
1 polymer ?
#
loop_
_entity_poly.entity_id
_entity_poly.type
_entity_poly.pdbx_seq_one_letter_code
_entity_poly.pdbx_strand_id
1 'polypeptide(L)' 'MPDPVFDFLEKHDLGGKKVYVFATSGGSGLMRSISEIQKAEPKASVHKTGFHVYYTSVAGAKADVESWLRKVGAK' A
#
# COMPACT_ATOMS: atom_id res chain seq x y z
N MET A 1 -0.86 -0.40 -11.31
CA MET A 1 -1.03 0.75 -10.40
C MET A 1 -1.45 1.94 -11.26
N PRO A 2 -2.42 2.76 -10.85
CA PRO A 2 -2.88 3.90 -11.67
C PRO A 2 -1.79 4.97 -11.83
N ASP A 3 -1.76 5.64 -12.98
CA ASP A 3 -0.79 6.71 -13.30
C ASP A 3 -0.72 7.82 -12.25
N PRO A 4 -1.82 8.29 -11.62
CA PRO A 4 -1.74 9.30 -10.56
C PRO A 4 -0.86 8.89 -9.37
N VAL A 5 -0.72 7.59 -9.09
CA VAL A 5 0.16 7.11 -8.01
C VAL A 5 1.62 7.14 -8.47
N PHE A 6 1.91 6.85 -9.74
CA PHE A 6 3.25 7.00 -10.28
C PHE A 6 3.70 8.48 -10.26
N ASP A 7 2.85 9.37 -10.76
CA ASP A 7 3.08 10.83 -10.71
C ASP A 7 3.38 11.33 -9.29
N PHE A 8 2.67 10.79 -8.29
CA PHE A 8 2.91 11.13 -6.88
C PHE A 8 4.31 10.71 -6.43
N LEU A 9 4.73 9.48 -6.74
CA LEU A 9 6.06 8.98 -6.38
C LEU A 9 7.16 9.79 -7.07
N GLU A 10 6.99 10.15 -8.34
CA GLU A 10 7.99 10.96 -9.05
C GLU A 10 8.16 12.37 -8.49
N LYS A 11 7.08 12.97 -7.95
CA LYS A 11 7.08 14.35 -7.47
C LYS A 11 7.46 14.49 -5.98
N HIS A 12 7.59 13.39 -5.25
CA HIS A 12 7.80 13.41 -3.79
C HIS A 12 8.87 12.41 -3.34
N ASP A 13 9.93 12.88 -2.67
CA ASP A 13 10.93 12.02 -2.04
C ASP A 13 10.38 11.41 -0.74
N LEU A 14 10.19 10.08 -0.72
CA LEU A 14 9.75 9.34 0.46
C LEU A 14 10.93 8.78 1.28
N GLY A 15 12.16 9.19 0.98
CA GLY A 15 13.37 8.84 1.70
C GLY A 15 13.23 8.94 3.22
N GLY A 16 13.60 7.86 3.92
CA GLY A 16 13.51 7.76 5.39
C GLY A 16 12.09 7.62 5.95
N LYS A 17 11.04 7.67 5.12
CA LYS A 17 9.65 7.48 5.56
C LYS A 17 9.27 6.00 5.57
N LYS A 18 8.33 5.63 6.42
CA LYS A 18 7.64 4.34 6.37
C LYS A 18 6.48 4.42 5.38
N VAL A 19 6.41 3.51 4.42
CA VAL A 19 5.38 3.49 3.37
C VAL A 19 4.57 2.20 3.48
N TYR A 20 3.26 2.35 3.61
CA TYR A 20 2.30 1.25 3.73
C TYR A 20 1.32 1.29 2.57
N VAL A 21 1.24 0.20 1.81
CA VAL A 21 0.44 0.14 0.58
C VAL A 21 -0.87 -0.60 0.85
N PHE A 22 -1.98 -0.02 0.39
CA PHE A 22 -3.28 -0.68 0.42
C PHE A 22 -4.05 -0.44 -0.88
N ALA A 23 -4.99 -1.33 -1.21
CA ALA A 23 -5.83 -1.20 -2.39
C ALA A 23 -7.18 -1.90 -2.22
N THR A 24 -8.15 -1.50 -3.03
CA THR A 24 -9.39 -2.23 -3.25
C THR A 24 -9.46 -2.69 -4.70
N SER A 25 -9.92 -3.90 -4.98
CA SER A 25 -10.14 -4.35 -6.37
C SER A 25 -11.13 -5.51 -6.46
N GLY A 26 -11.49 -5.89 -7.68
CA GLY A 26 -12.32 -7.06 -7.98
C GLY A 26 -11.59 -8.41 -8.00
N GLY A 27 -10.36 -8.50 -7.51
CA GLY A 27 -9.67 -9.79 -7.32
C GLY A 27 -8.16 -9.81 -7.55
N SER A 28 -7.60 -8.82 -8.25
CA SER A 28 -6.16 -8.78 -8.58
C SER A 28 -5.24 -8.51 -7.37
N GLY A 29 -5.78 -8.08 -6.24
CA GLY A 29 -4.98 -7.77 -5.06
C GLY A 29 -4.02 -6.60 -5.29
N LEU A 30 -2.84 -6.67 -4.68
CA LEU A 30 -1.77 -5.68 -4.83
C LEU A 30 -0.77 -5.98 -5.96
N MET A 31 -0.83 -7.18 -6.57
CA MET A 31 0.09 -7.67 -7.60
C MET A 31 1.55 -7.22 -7.37
N ARG A 32 2.18 -6.61 -8.37
CA ARG A 32 3.56 -6.09 -8.33
C ARG A 32 3.67 -4.68 -7.74
N SER A 33 2.58 -4.08 -7.26
CA SER A 33 2.58 -2.65 -6.87
C SER A 33 3.59 -2.35 -5.76
N ILE A 34 3.72 -3.23 -4.76
CA ILE A 34 4.70 -3.05 -3.67
C ILE A 34 6.13 -3.05 -4.23
N SER A 35 6.46 -4.03 -5.09
CA SER A 35 7.81 -4.12 -5.67
C SER A 35 8.12 -2.95 -6.60
N GLU A 36 7.14 -2.42 -7.33
CA GLU A 36 7.34 -1.22 -8.15
C GLU A 36 7.56 0.03 -7.29
N ILE A 37 6.81 0.19 -6.20
CA ILE A 37 7.02 1.30 -5.24
C ILE A 37 8.39 1.19 -4.58
N GLN A 38 8.84 -0.02 -4.20
CA GLN A 38 10.19 -0.24 -3.65
C GLN A 38 11.31 0.16 -4.63
N LYS A 39 11.11 -0.05 -5.93
CA LYS A 39 12.07 0.37 -6.96
C LYS A 39 12.04 1.89 -7.18
N ALA A 40 10.86 2.50 -7.15
CA ALA A 40 10.69 3.95 -7.29
C ALA A 40 11.25 4.72 -6.08
N GLU A 41 11.06 4.19 -4.87
CA GLU A 41 11.44 4.81 -3.60
C GLU A 41 12.45 3.97 -2.82
N PRO A 42 13.68 3.76 -3.33
CA PRO A 42 14.65 2.84 -2.72
C PRO A 42 15.17 3.33 -1.36
N LYS A 43 15.00 4.62 -1.06
CA LYS A 43 15.39 5.23 0.23
C LYS A 43 14.26 5.21 1.26
N ALA A 44 13.04 4.82 0.86
CA ALA A 44 11.92 4.69 1.77
C ALA A 44 11.89 3.29 2.40
N SER A 45 11.32 3.19 3.59
CA SER A 45 11.02 1.92 4.25
C SER A 45 9.63 1.44 3.81
N VAL A 46 9.55 0.88 2.59
CA VAL A 46 8.30 0.34 2.04
C VAL A 46 8.05 -1.05 2.63
N HIS A 47 6.90 -1.22 3.29
CA HIS A 47 6.55 -2.48 3.94
C HIS A 47 6.42 -3.63 2.91
N LYS A 48 6.97 -4.82 3.24
CA LYS A 48 7.02 -5.98 2.32
C LYS A 48 5.63 -6.53 1.96
N THR A 49 4.64 -6.26 2.81
CA THR A 49 3.25 -6.65 2.63
C THR A 49 2.35 -5.42 2.70
N GLY A 50 1.17 -5.52 2.09
CA GLY A 50 0.15 -4.47 2.12
C GLY A 50 -1.23 -5.04 2.42
N PHE A 51 -2.23 -4.18 2.38
CA PHE A 51 -3.62 -4.56 2.61
C PHE A 51 -4.43 -4.53 1.31
N HIS A 52 -5.20 -5.58 1.06
CA HIS A 52 -6.19 -5.58 0.00
C HIS A 52 -7.54 -5.98 0.56
N VAL A 53 -8.59 -5.31 0.07
CA VAL A 53 -9.98 -5.73 0.33
C VAL A 53 -10.77 -5.75 -0.97
N TYR A 54 -11.62 -6.76 -1.11
CA TYR A 54 -12.53 -6.88 -2.23
C TYR A 54 -13.58 -5.76 -2.21
N TYR A 55 -13.96 -5.22 -3.38
CA TYR A 55 -14.78 -3.99 -3.44
C TYR A 55 -16.13 -4.10 -2.71
N THR A 56 -16.77 -5.28 -2.72
CA THR A 56 -18.04 -5.51 -1.99
C THR A 56 -17.88 -5.63 -0.47
N SER A 57 -16.66 -5.81 0.03
CA SER A 57 -16.39 -6.03 1.46
C SER A 57 -15.87 -4.78 2.18
N VAL A 58 -15.65 -3.67 1.46
CA VAL A 58 -15.05 -2.44 2.01
C VAL A 58 -15.82 -1.90 3.23
N ALA A 59 -17.15 -1.93 3.20
CA ALA A 59 -17.99 -1.42 4.28
C ALA A 59 -17.74 -2.14 5.64
N GLY A 60 -17.34 -3.41 5.61
CA GLY A 60 -17.05 -4.22 6.80
C GLY A 60 -15.57 -4.28 7.19
N ALA A 61 -14.68 -3.64 6.42
CA ALA A 61 -13.23 -3.90 6.50
C ALA A 61 -12.52 -3.26 7.71
N LYS A 62 -13.24 -2.50 8.56
CA LYS A 62 -12.62 -1.73 9.65
C LYS A 62 -11.76 -2.60 10.57
N ALA A 63 -12.30 -3.73 11.03
CA ALA A 63 -11.59 -4.64 11.93
C ALA A 63 -10.32 -5.23 11.26
N ASP A 64 -10.40 -5.53 9.96
CA ASP A 64 -9.28 -6.07 9.18
C ASP A 64 -8.17 -5.03 8.98
N VAL A 65 -8.55 -3.78 8.68
CA VAL A 65 -7.60 -2.65 8.58
C VAL A 65 -6.90 -2.42 9.91
N GLU A 66 -7.63 -2.40 11.02
CA GLU A 66 -7.04 -2.23 12.35
C GLU A 66 -6.10 -3.38 12.72
N SER A 67 -6.48 -4.61 12.39
CA SER A 67 -5.63 -5.80 12.57
C SER A 67 -4.35 -5.72 11.74
N TRP A 68 -4.47 -5.29 10.48
CA TRP A 68 -3.32 -5.08 9.59
C TRP A 68 -2.38 -3.99 10.13
N LEU A 69 -2.90 -2.82 10.51
CA LEU A 69 -2.09 -1.70 11.03
C LEU A 69 -1.26 -2.12 12.26
N ARG A 70 -1.83 -2.90 13.18
CA ARG A 70 -1.10 -3.46 14.33
C ARG A 70 0.01 -4.41 13.91
N LYS A 71 -0.28 -5.32 12.95
CA LYS A 71 0.71 -6.29 12.45
C LYS A 71 1.92 -5.63 11.78
N VAL A 72 1.70 -4.50 11.10
CA VAL A 72 2.77 -3.77 10.39
C VAL A 72 3.42 -2.66 11.25
N GLY A 73 3.05 -2.56 12.53
CA GLY A 73 3.61 -1.59 13.48
C GLY A 73 3.29 -0.14 13.13
N ALA A 74 2.15 0.09 12.45
CA ALA A 74 1.65 1.43 12.12
C ALA A 74 0.66 1.98 13.16
N LYS A 75 0.20 1.13 14.10
CA LYS A 75 -0.68 1.47 15.21
C LYS A 75 -0.42 0.55 16.40
#